data_AF-A0A3N2NE08-F1
#
_entry.id   AF-A0A3N2NE08-F1
#
_cell.length_a   1.000
_cell.length_b   1.000
_cell.length_c   1.000
_cell.angle_alpha   90.00
_cell.angle_beta   90.00
_cell.angle_gamma   90.00
#
_symmetry.space_group_name_H-M   'P 1'
#
loop_
_entity.id
_entity.type
_entity.pdbx_description
1 polymer ?
#
loop_
_entity_poly.entity_id
_entity_poly.type
_entity_poly.pdbx_seq_one_letter_code
_entity_poly.pdbx_strand_id
1 'polypeptide(L)'
;MGILLLALFVSLRMVYRNNLAQRRLAERLEKANKTKDVYIAQFLNLCSIYMDKLNQFNKLVSRKISAGKSDDLLKLTKTGKLVEEQSKEFYEVFDDAFLNIYPSFVEDVNTLLVPDKQLILREGEKLNTDLRILALMRLGIDDTSRIAQMLNYSVYTIYTYRNKFKSRAIDRDSFEADVMKIKSIS
;
A
#
# COMPACT_ATOMS: atom_id res chain seq x y z
N MET A 1 -54.76 27.12 16.81
CA MET A 1 -53.99 27.62 15.65
C MET A 1 -52.49 27.77 15.91
N GLY A 2 -52.05 28.49 16.95
CA GLY A 2 -50.61 28.69 17.22
C GLY A 2 -49.79 27.41 17.40
N ILE A 3 -50.33 26.40 18.10
CA ILE A 3 -49.65 25.11 18.33
C ILE A 3 -49.45 24.32 17.01
N LEU A 4 -50.44 24.34 16.12
CA LEU A 4 -50.35 23.68 14.81
C LEU A 4 -49.30 24.36 13.91
N LEU A 5 -49.22 25.69 13.94
CA LEU A 5 -48.20 26.44 13.21
C LEU A 5 -46.79 26.18 13.76
N LEU A 6 -46.65 26.06 15.08
CA LEU A 6 -45.38 25.68 15.72
C LEU A 6 -44.96 24.25 15.36
N ALA A 7 -45.90 23.30 15.39
CA ALA A 7 -45.64 21.92 14.99
C ALA A 7 -45.23 21.82 13.51
N LEU A 8 -45.89 22.58 12.62
CA LEU A 8 -45.54 22.67 11.21
C LEU A 8 -44.14 23.30 11.01
N PHE A 9 -43.82 24.35 11.75
CA PHE A 9 -42.51 25.00 11.67
C PHE A 9 -41.39 24.05 12.13
N VAL A 10 -41.61 23.31 13.22
CA VAL A 10 -40.65 22.31 13.72
C VAL A 10 -40.49 21.15 12.73
N SER A 11 -41.58 20.63 12.15
CA SER A 11 -41.50 19.55 11.17
C SER A 11 -40.79 19.97 9.89
N LEU A 12 -41.08 21.17 9.36
CA LEU A 12 -40.37 21.75 8.22
C LEU A 12 -38.87 21.91 8.50
N ARG A 13 -38.52 22.40 9.70
CA ARG A 13 -37.11 22.54 10.10
C ARG A 13 -36.43 21.19 10.25
N MET A 14 -37.12 20.17 10.77
CA MET A 14 -36.61 18.81 10.88
C MET A 14 -36.39 18.17 9.51
N VAL A 15 -37.36 18.30 8.59
CA VAL A 15 -37.26 17.83 7.21
C VAL A 15 -36.12 18.52 6.47
N TYR A 16 -35.95 19.83 6.64
CA TYR A 16 -34.84 20.57 6.04
C TYR A 16 -33.48 20.10 6.57
N ARG A 17 -33.35 19.89 7.89
CA ARG A 17 -32.12 19.33 8.50
C ARG A 17 -31.83 17.92 8.01
N ASN A 18 -32.84 17.07 7.90
CA ASN A 18 -32.69 15.70 7.40
C ASN A 18 -32.25 15.69 5.92
N ASN A 19 -32.83 16.54 5.08
CA ASN A 19 -32.42 16.68 3.68
C ASN A 19 -30.96 17.13 3.55
N LEU A 20 -30.53 18.11 4.37
CA LEU A 20 -29.13 18.54 4.40
C LEU A 20 -28.18 17.43 4.86
N ALA A 21 -28.56 16.66 5.89
CA ALA A 21 -27.76 15.54 6.37
C ALA A 21 -27.65 14.43 5.30
N GLN A 22 -28.75 14.12 4.60
CA GLN A 22 -28.76 13.16 3.49
C GLN A 22 -27.88 13.60 2.32
N ARG A 23 -27.92 14.89 1.93
CA ARG A 23 -27.05 15.44 0.88
C ARG A 23 -25.57 15.32 1.26
N ARG A 24 -25.20 15.69 2.49
CA ARG A 24 -23.82 15.54 2.98
C ARG A 24 -23.37 14.09 3.01
N LEU A 25 -24.26 13.17 3.39
CA LEU A 25 -23.95 11.74 3.37
C LEU A 25 -23.76 11.23 1.94
N ALA A 26 -24.64 11.62 1.01
CA ALA A 26 -24.55 11.28 -0.40
C ALA A 26 -23.24 11.80 -1.03
N GLU A 27 -22.87 13.06 -0.78
CA GLU A 27 -21.59 13.63 -1.24
C GLU A 27 -20.38 12.88 -0.68
N ARG A 28 -20.40 12.51 0.61
CA ARG A 28 -19.34 11.69 1.22
C ARG A 28 -19.25 10.31 0.58
N LEU A 29 -20.40 9.70 0.30
CA LEU A 29 -20.49 8.37 -0.30
C LEU A 29 -20.04 8.39 -1.77
N GLU A 30 -20.39 9.43 -2.51
CA GLU A 30 -19.91 9.66 -3.87
C GLU A 30 -18.39 9.87 -3.90
N LYS A 31 -17.85 10.69 -2.99
CA LYS A 31 -16.39 10.85 -2.84
C LYS A 31 -15.71 9.52 -2.52
N ALA A 32 -16.21 8.78 -1.54
CA ALA A 32 -15.68 7.47 -1.18
C ALA A 32 -15.75 6.47 -2.34
N ASN A 33 -16.81 6.49 -3.14
CA ASN A 33 -16.93 5.66 -4.34
C ASN A 33 -15.92 6.07 -5.42
N LYS A 34 -15.75 7.36 -5.69
CA LYS A 34 -14.71 7.85 -6.62
C LYS A 34 -13.32 7.39 -6.19
N THR A 35 -13.01 7.43 -4.89
CA THR A 35 -11.74 6.93 -4.37
C THR A 35 -11.60 5.41 -4.59
N LYS A 36 -12.66 4.64 -4.38
CA LYS A 36 -12.67 3.19 -4.67
C LYS A 36 -12.44 2.89 -6.16
N ASP A 37 -13.08 3.64 -7.06
CA ASP A 37 -12.91 3.46 -8.50
C ASP A 37 -11.47 3.74 -8.93
N VAL A 38 -10.84 4.77 -8.36
CA VAL A 38 -9.41 5.05 -8.56
C VAL A 38 -8.55 3.88 -8.07
N TYR A 39 -8.83 3.32 -6.89
CA TYR A 39 -8.09 2.16 -6.38
C TYR A 39 -8.26 0.91 -7.26
N ILE A 40 -9.48 0.64 -7.74
CA ILE A 40 -9.74 -0.49 -8.63
C ILE A 40 -9.01 -0.29 -9.97
N ALA A 41 -9.07 0.91 -10.54
CA ALA A 41 -8.35 1.23 -11.77
C ALA A 41 -6.83 1.05 -11.58
N GLN A 42 -6.28 1.52 -10.46
CA GLN A 42 -4.86 1.38 -10.14
C GLN A 42 -4.45 -0.08 -9.91
N PHE A 43 -5.31 -0.87 -9.25
CA PHE A 43 -5.12 -2.30 -9.09
C PHE A 43 -5.14 -3.05 -10.44
N LEU A 44 -6.10 -2.74 -11.32
CA LEU A 44 -6.14 -3.33 -12.66
C LEU A 44 -4.94 -2.93 -13.51
N ASN A 45 -4.44 -1.69 -13.36
CA ASN A 45 -3.21 -1.26 -14.00
C ASN A 45 -2.00 -2.06 -13.52
N LEU A 46 -1.88 -2.28 -12.20
CA LEU A 46 -0.87 -3.16 -11.62
C LEU A 46 -0.94 -4.58 -12.20
N CYS A 47 -2.15 -5.17 -12.29
CA CYS A 47 -2.35 -6.47 -12.93
C CYS A 47 -1.92 -6.47 -14.41
N SER A 48 -2.22 -5.41 -15.15
CA SER A 48 -1.84 -5.25 -16.56
C SER A 48 -0.31 -5.22 -16.73
N ILE A 49 0.38 -4.41 -15.93
CA ILE A 49 1.85 -4.31 -15.91
C ILE A 49 2.45 -5.69 -15.64
N TYR A 50 1.97 -6.38 -14.61
CA TYR A 50 2.49 -7.70 -14.25
C TYR A 50 2.19 -8.76 -15.33
N MET A 51 1.02 -8.70 -15.97
CA MET A 51 0.67 -9.59 -17.08
C MET A 51 1.62 -9.40 -18.26
N ASP A 52 1.98 -8.16 -18.59
CA ASP A 52 2.98 -7.88 -19.62
C ASP A 52 4.36 -8.44 -19.24
N LYS A 53 4.78 -8.29 -17.98
CA LYS A 53 6.04 -8.89 -17.47
C LYS A 53 6.06 -10.40 -17.59
N LEU A 54 4.97 -11.08 -17.24
CA LEU A 54 4.84 -12.52 -17.40
C LEU A 54 4.93 -12.93 -18.88
N ASN A 55 4.32 -12.16 -19.77
CA ASN A 55 4.42 -12.38 -21.21
C ASN A 55 5.86 -12.17 -21.74
N GLN A 56 6.57 -11.15 -21.26
CA GLN A 56 7.98 -10.92 -21.60
C GLN A 56 8.87 -12.09 -21.13
N PHE A 57 8.64 -12.59 -19.91
CA PHE A 57 9.33 -13.77 -19.39
C PHE A 57 9.10 -15.01 -20.26
N ASN A 58 7.84 -15.30 -20.62
CA ASN A 58 7.49 -16.42 -21.51
C ASN A 58 8.19 -16.30 -22.88
N LYS A 59 8.25 -15.10 -23.47
CA LYS A 59 8.97 -14.84 -24.73
C LYS A 59 10.47 -15.08 -24.59
N LEU A 60 11.08 -14.66 -23.47
CA LEU A 60 12.50 -14.89 -23.18
C LEU A 60 12.81 -16.38 -23.07
N VAL A 61 12.00 -17.11 -22.31
CA VAL A 61 12.12 -18.57 -22.12
C VAL A 61 12.01 -19.29 -23.46
N SER A 62 10.94 -19.01 -24.22
CA SER A 62 10.71 -19.60 -25.55
C SER A 62 11.90 -19.36 -26.48
N ARG A 63 12.39 -18.11 -26.58
CA ARG A 63 13.54 -17.76 -27.43
C ARG A 63 14.81 -18.51 -27.04
N LYS A 64 15.11 -18.62 -25.74
CA LYS A 64 16.31 -19.33 -25.24
C LYS A 64 16.23 -20.82 -25.52
N ILE A 65 15.07 -21.44 -25.32
CA ILE A 65 14.84 -22.86 -25.62
C ILE A 65 14.96 -23.11 -27.12
N SER A 66 14.27 -22.34 -27.96
CA SER A 66 14.32 -22.51 -29.42
C SER A 66 15.71 -22.31 -30.01
N ALA A 67 16.56 -21.50 -29.38
CA ALA A 67 17.96 -21.30 -29.78
C ALA A 67 18.92 -22.37 -29.24
N GLY A 68 18.44 -23.42 -28.57
CA GLY A 68 19.27 -24.45 -27.94
C GLY A 68 20.07 -23.95 -26.73
N LYS A 69 19.74 -22.78 -26.18
CA LYS A 69 20.43 -22.13 -25.05
C LYS A 69 19.77 -22.45 -23.70
N SER A 70 19.40 -23.71 -23.49
CA SER A 70 18.82 -24.20 -22.23
C SER A 70 19.78 -24.02 -21.05
N ASP A 71 21.08 -24.20 -21.27
CA ASP A 71 22.10 -24.04 -20.22
C ASP A 71 22.22 -22.59 -19.73
N ASP A 72 22.08 -21.61 -20.63
CA ASP A 72 22.03 -20.18 -20.26
C ASP A 72 20.81 -19.90 -19.38
N LEU A 73 19.66 -20.47 -19.75
CA LEU A 73 18.42 -20.32 -18.98
C LEU A 73 18.57 -20.95 -17.60
N LEU A 74 19.20 -22.11 -17.50
CA LEU A 74 19.50 -22.78 -16.22
C LEU A 74 20.46 -21.96 -15.35
N LYS A 75 21.46 -21.30 -15.95
CA LYS A 75 22.37 -20.39 -15.23
C LYS A 75 21.61 -19.16 -14.68
N LEU A 76 20.70 -18.60 -15.47
CA LEU A 76 19.87 -17.46 -15.06
C LEU A 76 18.98 -17.81 -13.86
N THR A 77 18.42 -19.02 -13.82
CA THR A 77 17.57 -19.46 -12.69
C THR A 77 18.40 -19.82 -11.46
N LYS A 78 19.55 -20.48 -11.62
CA LYS A 78 20.43 -20.86 -10.49
C LYS A 78 21.10 -19.69 -9.79
N THR A 79 21.43 -18.63 -10.53
CA THR A 79 22.13 -17.46 -9.95
C THR A 79 21.23 -16.58 -9.09
N GLY A 80 19.91 -16.77 -9.09
CA GLY A 80 18.97 -15.93 -8.36
C GLY A 80 18.81 -14.52 -8.94
N LYS A 81 19.65 -14.12 -9.90
CA LYS A 81 19.65 -12.81 -10.56
C LYS A 81 18.28 -12.47 -11.15
N LEU A 82 17.63 -13.46 -11.76
CA LEU A 82 16.28 -13.29 -12.30
C LEU A 82 15.25 -12.94 -11.20
N VAL A 83 15.36 -13.55 -10.02
CA VAL A 83 14.46 -13.30 -8.89
C VAL A 83 14.73 -11.91 -8.31
N GLU A 84 16.00 -11.50 -8.22
CA GLU A 84 16.39 -10.17 -7.76
C GLU A 84 15.86 -9.07 -8.70
N GLU A 85 16.03 -9.24 -10.01
CA GLU A 85 15.48 -8.33 -11.03
C GLU A 85 13.95 -8.23 -10.94
N GLN A 86 13.25 -9.37 -10.84
CA GLN A 86 11.79 -9.37 -10.66
C GLN A 86 11.34 -8.74 -9.35
N SER A 87 12.09 -8.96 -8.26
CA SER A 87 11.80 -8.34 -6.96
C SER A 87 11.94 -6.82 -7.04
N LYS A 88 12.98 -6.32 -7.71
CA LYS A 88 13.17 -4.87 -7.91
C LYS A 88 12.03 -4.26 -8.72
N GLU A 89 11.63 -4.90 -9.83
CA GLU A 89 10.51 -4.43 -10.62
C GLU A 89 9.21 -4.43 -9.81
N PHE A 90 8.95 -5.49 -9.04
CA PHE A 90 7.81 -5.55 -8.14
C PHE A 90 7.82 -4.38 -7.14
N TYR A 91 8.97 -4.05 -6.56
CA TYR A 91 9.10 -2.93 -5.63
C TYR A 91 8.79 -1.60 -6.29
N GLU A 92 9.27 -1.34 -7.50
CA GLU A 92 9.00 -0.08 -8.19
C GLU A 92 7.48 0.10 -8.41
N VAL A 93 6.80 -0.95 -8.89
CA VAL A 93 5.36 -0.89 -9.15
C VAL A 93 4.56 -0.83 -7.84
N PHE A 94 5.00 -1.54 -6.80
CA PHE A 94 4.38 -1.48 -5.47
C PHE A 94 4.53 -0.10 -4.83
N ASP A 95 5.76 0.45 -4.80
CA ASP A 95 6.06 1.74 -4.18
C ASP A 95 5.22 2.85 -4.84
N ASP A 96 5.13 2.84 -6.17
CA ASP A 96 4.28 3.77 -6.92
C ASP A 96 2.80 3.64 -6.61
N ALA A 97 2.28 2.41 -6.66
CA ALA A 97 0.88 2.17 -6.37
C ALA A 97 0.54 2.56 -4.92
N PHE A 98 1.41 2.24 -3.97
CA PHE A 98 1.20 2.52 -2.55
C PHE A 98 1.25 4.02 -2.24
N LEU A 99 2.26 4.74 -2.72
CA LEU A 99 2.41 6.17 -2.44
C LEU A 99 1.34 7.04 -3.13
N ASN A 100 0.78 6.58 -4.25
CA ASN A 100 -0.40 7.23 -4.82
C ASN A 100 -1.62 7.17 -3.88
N ILE A 101 -1.68 6.17 -3.00
CA ILE A 101 -2.76 6.01 -2.00
C ILE A 101 -2.40 6.71 -0.68
N TYR A 102 -1.12 6.65 -0.29
CA TYR A 102 -0.57 7.19 0.96
C TYR A 102 0.62 8.12 0.67
N PRO A 103 0.38 9.35 0.16
CA PRO A 103 1.44 10.23 -0.31
C PRO A 103 2.33 10.76 0.83
N SER A 104 1.79 10.90 2.04
CA SER A 104 2.51 11.35 3.24
C SER A 104 3.08 10.21 4.08
N PHE A 105 3.07 8.97 3.56
CA PHE A 105 3.36 7.79 4.38
C PHE A 105 4.74 7.86 5.04
N VAL A 106 5.75 8.32 4.32
CA VAL A 106 7.13 8.35 4.80
C VAL A 106 7.26 9.36 5.94
N GLU A 107 6.67 10.53 5.77
CA GLU A 107 6.61 11.58 6.79
C GLU A 107 5.85 11.09 8.02
N ASP A 108 4.66 10.51 7.82
CA ASP A 108 3.79 10.01 8.88
C ASP A 108 4.49 8.92 9.70
N VAL A 109 5.16 7.96 9.05
CA VAL A 109 5.98 6.94 9.74
C VAL A 109 7.09 7.59 10.56
N ASN A 110 7.78 8.58 9.99
CA ASN A 110 8.89 9.25 10.67
C ASN A 110 8.44 10.08 11.87
N THR A 111 7.17 10.49 11.96
CA THR A 111 6.61 11.11 13.18
C THR A 111 6.45 10.14 14.35
N LEU A 112 6.41 8.83 14.08
CA LEU A 112 6.28 7.77 15.09
C LEU A 112 7.65 7.31 15.63
N LEU A 113 8.74 7.76 15.01
CA LEU A 113 10.10 7.37 15.35
C LEU A 113 10.81 8.48 16.14
N VAL A 114 11.76 8.08 16.98
CA VAL A 114 12.59 9.06 17.68
C VAL A 114 13.40 9.90 16.66
N PRO A 115 13.64 11.20 16.91
CA PRO A 115 14.22 12.12 15.92
C PRO A 115 15.56 11.65 15.33
N ASP A 116 16.38 10.95 16.11
CA ASP A 116 17.70 10.44 15.72
C ASP A 116 17.65 9.10 14.96
N LYS A 117 16.48 8.47 14.84
CA LYS A 117 16.32 7.15 14.19
C LYS A 117 15.28 7.13 13.08
N GLN A 118 14.98 8.29 12.50
CA GLN A 118 14.12 8.41 11.34
C GLN A 118 14.67 7.61 10.14
N LEU A 119 13.75 7.13 9.30
CA LEU A 119 14.04 6.41 8.08
C LEU A 119 14.33 7.42 6.96
N ILE A 120 15.58 7.46 6.52
CA ILE A 120 16.05 8.35 5.46
C ILE A 120 16.12 7.55 4.15
N LEU A 121 15.50 8.08 3.10
CA LEU A 121 15.56 7.54 1.75
C LEU A 121 16.85 7.98 1.05
N ARG A 122 17.43 7.11 0.23
CA ARG A 122 18.54 7.49 -0.65
C ARG A 122 18.01 8.23 -1.88
N GLU A 123 18.91 8.90 -2.59
CA GLU A 123 18.57 9.58 -3.84
C GLU A 123 17.93 8.59 -4.84
N GLY A 124 16.73 8.94 -5.32
CA GLY A 124 15.95 8.11 -6.25
C GLY A 124 15.13 6.98 -5.59
N GLU A 125 15.22 6.75 -4.27
CA GLU A 125 14.37 5.78 -3.58
C GLU A 125 13.01 6.38 -3.23
N LYS A 126 11.93 5.67 -3.57
CA LYS A 126 10.55 6.01 -3.15
C LYS A 126 10.24 5.43 -1.78
N LEU A 127 10.50 4.13 -1.62
CA LEU A 127 10.49 3.43 -0.33
C LEU A 127 11.77 2.59 -0.22
N ASN A 128 12.32 2.49 0.98
CA ASN A 128 13.35 1.50 1.31
C ASN A 128 12.71 0.24 1.90
N THR A 129 13.50 -0.80 2.16
CA THR A 129 12.99 -2.05 2.75
C THR A 129 12.24 -1.85 4.07
N ASP A 130 12.71 -0.94 4.93
CA ASP A 130 12.05 -0.64 6.20
C ASP A 130 10.62 -0.15 5.95
N LEU A 131 10.48 0.84 5.07
CA LEU A 131 9.20 1.45 4.71
C LEU A 131 8.28 0.49 3.96
N ARG A 132 8.81 -0.40 3.11
CA ARG A 132 7.99 -1.41 2.40
C ARG A 132 7.35 -2.41 3.35
N ILE A 133 8.07 -2.85 4.39
CA ILE A 133 7.51 -3.74 5.42
C ILE A 133 6.36 -3.02 6.15
N LEU A 134 6.58 -1.77 6.56
CA LEU A 134 5.56 -0.98 7.24
C LEU A 134 4.35 -0.69 6.33
N ALA A 135 4.58 -0.47 5.03
CA ALA A 135 3.52 -0.28 4.03
C ALA A 135 2.65 -1.53 3.89
N LEU A 136 3.26 -2.73 3.84
CA LEU A 136 2.52 -3.99 3.80
C LEU A 136 1.69 -4.20 5.08
N MET A 137 2.26 -3.91 6.25
CA MET A 137 1.52 -3.94 7.52
C MET A 137 0.34 -2.95 7.51
N ARG A 138 0.55 -1.75 6.97
CA ARG A 138 -0.50 -0.74 6.81
C ARG A 138 -1.65 -1.22 5.92
N LEU A 139 -1.36 -2.01 4.89
CA LEU A 139 -2.37 -2.62 4.03
C LEU A 139 -3.11 -3.80 4.70
N GLY A 140 -2.80 -4.10 5.96
CA GLY A 140 -3.40 -5.20 6.72
C GLY A 140 -2.70 -6.55 6.50
N ILE A 141 -1.55 -6.58 5.84
CA ILE A 141 -0.73 -7.77 5.68
C ILE A 141 0.21 -7.84 6.88
N ASP A 142 -0.26 -8.47 7.96
CA ASP A 142 0.51 -8.58 9.21
C ASP A 142 1.20 -9.95 9.39
N ASP A 143 0.87 -10.95 8.57
CA ASP A 143 1.55 -12.25 8.66
C ASP A 143 3.02 -12.12 8.22
N THR A 144 3.94 -12.49 9.13
CA THR A 144 5.39 -12.35 8.91
C THR A 144 5.86 -13.21 7.74
N SER A 145 5.27 -14.39 7.56
CA SER A 145 5.62 -15.30 6.45
C SER A 145 5.19 -14.72 5.11
N ARG A 146 4.01 -14.10 5.06
CA ARG A 146 3.49 -13.43 3.86
C ARG A 146 4.30 -12.21 3.47
N ILE A 147 4.69 -11.37 4.43
CA ILE A 147 5.61 -10.25 4.15
C ILE A 147 6.95 -10.77 3.64
N ALA A 148 7.49 -11.81 4.27
CA ALA A 148 8.76 -12.42 3.87
C ALA A 148 8.70 -12.92 2.43
N GLN A 149 7.61 -13.61 2.06
CA GLN A 149 7.36 -14.06 0.70
C GLN A 149 7.28 -12.89 -0.30
N MET A 150 6.51 -11.84 0.02
CA MET A 150 6.30 -10.70 -0.89
C MET A 150 7.56 -9.88 -1.12
N LEU A 151 8.45 -9.81 -0.13
CA LEU A 151 9.72 -9.09 -0.21
C LEU A 151 10.92 -10.02 -0.49
N ASN A 152 10.67 -11.28 -0.83
CA ASN A 152 11.70 -12.28 -1.10
C ASN A 152 12.81 -12.32 -0.01
N TYR A 153 12.39 -12.22 1.26
CA TYR A 153 13.26 -12.32 2.43
C TYR A 153 12.96 -13.59 3.24
N SER A 154 13.87 -13.94 4.15
CA SER A 154 13.58 -14.97 5.13
C SER A 154 12.59 -14.45 6.17
N VAL A 155 11.80 -15.35 6.76
CA VAL A 155 10.88 -15.01 7.86
C VAL A 155 11.66 -14.38 9.04
N TYR A 156 12.84 -14.90 9.34
CA TYR A 156 13.73 -14.36 10.38
C TYR A 156 14.17 -12.92 10.11
N THR A 157 14.45 -12.59 8.84
CA THR A 157 14.79 -11.24 8.42
C THR A 157 13.64 -10.28 8.74
N ILE A 158 12.40 -10.65 8.43
CA ILE A 158 11.23 -9.82 8.74
C ILE A 158 11.01 -9.67 10.26
N TYR A 159 11.19 -10.75 11.04
CA TYR A 159 11.18 -10.66 12.51
C TYR A 159 12.20 -9.64 13.04
N THR A 160 13.41 -9.67 12.48
CA THR A 160 14.49 -8.73 12.86
C THR A 160 14.10 -7.29 12.55
N TYR A 161 13.51 -7.03 11.37
CA TYR A 161 13.00 -5.71 11.00
C TYR A 161 11.90 -5.21 11.95
N ARG A 162 10.92 -6.06 12.30
CA ARG A 162 9.85 -5.68 13.25
C ARG A 162 10.41 -5.27 14.62
N ASN A 163 11.34 -6.06 15.17
CA ASN A 163 12.01 -5.74 16.42
C ASN A 163 12.81 -4.43 16.33
N LYS A 164 13.51 -4.22 15.21
CA LYS A 164 14.22 -2.97 14.92
C LYS A 164 13.27 -1.78 14.91
N PHE A 165 12.08 -1.87 14.31
CA PHE A 165 11.11 -0.76 14.31
C PHE A 165 10.64 -0.41 15.72
N LYS A 166 10.24 -1.41 16.51
CA LYS A 166 9.85 -1.18 17.92
C LYS A 166 10.96 -0.52 18.72
N SER A 167 12.23 -0.84 18.45
CA SER A 167 13.37 -0.19 19.13
C SER A 167 13.64 1.27 18.72
N ARG A 168 13.06 1.71 17.61
CA ARG A 168 13.18 3.07 17.04
C ARG A 168 11.93 3.92 17.29
N ALA A 169 10.83 3.31 17.69
CA ALA A 169 9.58 3.99 17.96
C ALA A 169 9.66 4.90 19.20
N ILE A 170 8.92 6.00 19.19
CA ILE A 170 8.69 6.85 20.37
C ILE A 170 7.90 6.05 21.43
N ASP A 171 6.82 5.40 21.00
CA ASP A 171 6.06 4.44 21.80
C ASP A 171 6.21 3.05 21.18
N ARG A 172 6.84 2.13 21.92
CA ARG A 172 7.18 0.79 21.45
C ARG A 172 5.97 -0.14 21.38
N ASP A 173 5.01 0.06 22.27
CA ASP A 173 3.89 -0.85 22.46
C ASP A 173 2.76 -0.53 21.49
N SER A 174 2.57 0.76 21.15
CA SER A 174 1.56 1.20 20.20
C SER A 174 2.04 1.27 18.74
N PHE A 175 3.35 1.18 18.49
CA PHE A 175 3.94 1.50 17.17
C PHE A 175 3.22 0.84 15.98
N GLU A 176 3.03 -0.48 16.01
CA GLU A 176 2.39 -1.19 14.89
C GLU A 176 0.94 -0.75 14.69
N ALA A 177 0.21 -0.53 15.79
CA ALA A 177 -1.17 -0.03 15.75
C ALA A 177 -1.25 1.41 15.23
N ASP A 178 -0.26 2.25 15.54
CA ASP A 178 -0.21 3.63 15.06
C ASP A 178 0.17 3.72 13.58
N VAL A 179 1.06 2.83 13.11
CA VAL A 179 1.32 2.66 11.66
C VAL A 179 0.02 2.31 10.93
N MET A 180 -0.83 1.43 11.46
CA MET A 180 -2.12 1.09 10.83
C MET A 180 -3.10 2.26 10.72
N LYS A 181 -2.96 3.29 11.56
CA LYS A 181 -3.84 4.47 11.59
C LYS A 181 -3.41 5.57 10.60
N ILE A 182 -2.25 5.43 9.93
CA ILE A 182 -1.78 6.39 8.93
C ILE A 182 -2.84 6.57 7.85
N LYS A 183 -3.20 7.82 7.55
CA LYS A 183 -4.36 8.11 6.70
C LYS A 183 -3.99 7.97 5.22
N SER A 184 -4.88 7.37 4.43
CA SER A 184 -4.82 7.48 2.98
C SER A 184 -5.40 8.83 2.54
N ILE A 185 -5.26 9.16 1.25
CA ILE A 185 -6.05 10.22 0.62
C ILE A 185 -7.54 9.82 0.73
N SER A 186 -8.23 10.32 1.76
CA SER A 186 -9.70 10.27 1.91
C SER A 186 -10.29 11.65 1.69
#